data_AF-A0A3M1NYK0-F1
#
_entry.id   AF-A0A3M1NYK0-F1
#
_cell.length_a   1.000
_cell.length_b   1.000
_cell.length_c   1.000
_cell.angle_alpha   90.00
_cell.angle_beta   90.00
_cell.angle_gamma   90.00
#
_symmetry.space_group_name_H-M   'P 1'
#
loop_
_entity.id
_entity.type
_entity.pdbx_description
1 polymer ?
#
loop_
_entity_poly.entity_id
_entity_poly.type
_entity_poly.pdbx_seq_one_letter_code
_entity_poly.pdbx_strand_id
1 'polypeptide(L)'
;MGIVHLAPVGRSPGAVTAPLAYLKHLYDEQQRTGQRLEKSVLPRRLGYPVEQVVLFLSDEMKRGYKGHKAYETVHNDYGTRTAKHTYPKETEKVADIITEFVKRELAGEHKTAIFVRRVNVNDFNDCFRVIAETVLALGRPDDLGKTLWANLTGGTNILNAALLEVAFLSGLISHLYYLFTDREDQKYLQPFGSKDYRRFLDDHWRTVPAVKTSFDERYHYLLLYLADQPGWIDTGTLLRELQNLHPQAFSTMQLELFQKQWLRKMGSEIDWELDDSGNITGRIQITEAGYDIVARIEEELFRTLVQRGDAPLVDIQSLRSKLEKDKVYP
;
A
#
# COMPACT_ATOMS: atom_id res chain seq x y z
N MET A 1 10.01 12.31 -15.42
CA MET A 1 9.10 11.79 -14.39
C MET A 1 9.92 11.33 -13.20
N GLY A 2 9.47 11.56 -11.97
CA GLY A 2 10.12 11.09 -10.75
C GLY A 2 9.33 10.00 -10.00
N ILE A 3 9.99 9.25 -9.13
CA ILE A 3 9.35 8.25 -8.27
C ILE A 3 9.05 8.87 -6.92
N VAL A 4 7.82 8.64 -6.44
CA VAL A 4 7.50 8.78 -5.01
C VAL A 4 7.47 7.38 -4.42
N HIS A 5 8.36 7.14 -3.46
CA HIS A 5 8.55 5.85 -2.82
C HIS A 5 7.76 5.78 -1.52
N LEU A 6 6.77 4.90 -1.49
CA LEU A 6 5.89 4.65 -0.35
C LEU A 6 6.43 3.43 0.41
N ALA A 7 6.81 3.61 1.68
CA ALA A 7 7.47 2.58 2.46
C ALA A 7 6.87 2.42 3.87
N PRO A 8 6.15 1.33 4.13
CA PRO A 8 5.96 0.77 5.46
C PRO A 8 7.32 0.46 6.11
N VAL A 9 7.52 0.95 7.33
CA VAL A 9 8.82 0.87 8.00
C VAL A 9 8.70 0.06 9.29
N GLY A 10 9.56 -0.95 9.41
CA GLY A 10 9.79 -1.67 10.66
C GLY A 10 11.16 -1.30 11.26
N ARG A 11 11.73 -2.17 12.08
CA ARG A 11 13.01 -1.88 12.77
C ARG A 11 14.27 -2.04 11.91
N SER A 12 14.14 -2.48 10.65
CA SER A 12 15.25 -2.54 9.69
C SER A 12 15.17 -1.37 8.71
N PRO A 13 16.10 -0.40 8.79
CA PRO A 13 16.24 0.66 7.78
C PRO A 13 16.62 0.13 6.38
N GLY A 14 17.31 -1.03 6.33
CA GLY A 14 17.73 -1.70 5.09
C GLY A 14 16.57 -2.01 4.15
N ALA A 15 15.41 -2.38 4.72
CA ALA A 15 14.19 -2.64 3.96
C ALA A 15 13.72 -1.45 3.10
N VAL A 16 14.11 -0.22 3.46
CA VAL A 16 13.79 1.01 2.72
C VAL A 16 14.97 1.49 1.89
N THR A 17 16.17 1.48 2.47
CA THR A 17 17.37 2.07 1.88
C THR A 17 17.99 1.22 0.77
N ALA A 18 18.02 -0.11 0.92
CA ALA A 18 18.57 -0.99 -0.11
C ALA A 18 17.87 -0.86 -1.47
N PRO A 19 16.52 -0.85 -1.57
CA PRO A 19 15.87 -0.63 -2.86
C PRO A 19 16.10 0.79 -3.40
N LEU A 20 16.19 1.80 -2.54
CA LEU A 20 16.50 3.17 -2.98
C LEU A 20 17.91 3.27 -3.57
N ALA A 21 18.91 2.67 -2.90
CA ALA A 21 20.29 2.60 -3.39
C ALA A 21 20.35 1.87 -4.73
N TYR A 22 19.57 0.79 -4.87
CA TYR A 22 19.46 0.04 -6.11
C TYR A 22 18.88 0.88 -7.26
N LEU A 23 17.79 1.61 -7.01
CA LEU A 23 17.17 2.49 -8.01
C LEU A 23 18.11 3.62 -8.44
N LYS A 24 18.87 4.19 -7.50
CA LYS A 24 19.91 5.17 -7.82
C LYS A 24 21.01 4.55 -8.69
N HIS A 25 21.52 3.37 -8.31
CA HIS A 25 22.57 2.71 -9.07
C HIS A 25 22.15 2.44 -10.52
N LEU A 26 20.93 1.95 -10.73
CA LEU A 26 20.35 1.77 -12.06
C LEU A 26 20.30 3.08 -12.86
N TYR A 27 19.91 4.17 -12.20
CA TYR A 27 19.83 5.48 -12.85
C TYR A 27 21.21 5.97 -13.25
N ASP A 28 22.18 5.94 -12.33
CA ASP A 28 23.55 6.39 -12.58
C ASP A 28 24.20 5.58 -13.72
N GLU A 29 24.01 4.26 -13.74
CA GLU A 29 24.51 3.38 -14.80
C GLU A 29 23.84 3.68 -16.16
N GLN A 30 22.53 3.96 -16.18
CA GLN A 30 21.82 4.35 -17.39
C GLN A 30 22.28 5.73 -17.90
N GLN A 31 22.54 6.69 -17.01
CA GLN A 31 23.11 7.99 -17.38
C GLN A 31 24.53 7.85 -17.92
N ARG A 32 25.36 7.05 -17.26
CA ARG A 32 26.76 6.80 -17.65
C ARG A 32 26.87 6.16 -19.02
N THR A 33 25.98 5.22 -19.35
CA THR A 33 25.99 4.50 -20.62
C THR A 33 25.23 5.22 -21.73
N GLY A 34 24.34 6.16 -21.39
CA GLY A 34 23.42 6.80 -22.34
C GLY A 34 22.41 5.84 -22.97
N GLN A 35 22.34 4.59 -22.49
CA GLN A 35 21.51 3.53 -23.03
C GLN A 35 20.61 2.96 -21.95
N ARG A 36 19.42 2.51 -22.36
CA ARG A 36 18.52 1.83 -21.44
C ARG A 36 19.14 0.51 -21.01
N LEU A 37 19.23 0.31 -19.70
CA LEU A 37 19.67 -0.95 -19.12
C LEU A 37 18.65 -2.06 -19.41
N GLU A 38 19.16 -3.22 -19.80
CA GLU A 38 18.36 -4.41 -20.06
C GLU A 38 17.66 -4.88 -18.78
N LYS A 39 16.39 -5.31 -18.87
CA LYS A 39 15.55 -5.68 -17.70
C LYS A 39 15.39 -4.57 -16.62
N SER A 40 15.79 -3.34 -16.89
CA SER A 40 15.67 -2.25 -15.90
C SER A 40 14.21 -2.03 -15.49
N VAL A 41 14.00 -1.94 -14.18
CA VAL A 41 12.72 -1.57 -13.58
C VAL A 41 12.43 -0.08 -13.74
N LEU A 42 13.42 0.75 -14.08
CA LEU A 42 13.22 2.18 -14.24
C LEU A 42 12.31 2.51 -15.44
N PRO A 43 11.36 3.46 -15.30
CA PRO A 43 10.53 3.93 -16.39
C PRO A 43 11.34 4.56 -17.54
N ARG A 44 10.84 4.44 -18.78
CA ARG A 44 11.54 4.85 -20.02
C ARG A 44 11.88 6.34 -20.14
N ARG A 45 11.26 7.22 -19.35
CA ARG A 45 11.42 8.70 -19.39
C ARG A 45 11.55 9.28 -17.97
N LEU A 46 12.52 8.76 -17.23
CA LEU A 46 12.81 9.23 -15.88
C LEU A 46 13.69 10.48 -15.93
N GLY A 47 13.38 11.45 -15.07
CA GLY A 47 14.38 12.42 -14.61
C GLY A 47 15.21 11.76 -13.52
N TYR A 48 15.44 12.45 -12.40
CA TYR A 48 16.01 11.82 -11.20
C TYR A 48 15.08 10.72 -10.66
N PRO A 49 15.60 9.57 -10.20
CA PRO A 49 14.75 8.41 -9.97
C PRO A 49 13.83 8.60 -8.78
N VAL A 50 14.28 9.08 -7.63
CA VAL A 50 13.46 9.17 -6.42
C VAL A 50 13.35 10.61 -5.92
N GLU A 51 12.24 11.26 -6.20
CA GLU A 51 12.02 12.65 -5.79
C GLU A 51 11.49 12.76 -4.36
N GLN A 52 10.75 11.76 -3.90
CA GLN A 52 10.11 11.76 -2.58
C GLN A 52 10.13 10.37 -1.97
N VAL A 53 10.35 10.30 -0.65
CA VAL A 53 10.21 9.09 0.16
C VAL A 53 9.18 9.37 1.26
N VAL A 54 8.15 8.53 1.35
CA VAL A 54 7.15 8.60 2.41
C VAL A 54 7.27 7.37 3.29
N LEU A 55 7.64 7.59 4.54
CA LEU A 55 7.78 6.57 5.56
C LEU A 55 6.49 6.46 6.37
N PHE A 56 5.90 5.27 6.41
CA PHE A 56 4.78 4.96 7.30
C PHE A 56 5.30 4.18 8.50
N LEU A 57 5.20 4.74 9.70
CA LEU A 57 5.74 4.15 10.92
C LEU A 57 4.92 4.50 12.16
N SER A 58 5.06 3.67 13.19
CA SER A 58 4.37 3.88 14.47
C SER A 58 4.90 5.11 15.22
N ASP A 59 4.11 5.66 16.13
CA ASP A 59 4.54 6.81 16.94
C ASP A 59 5.72 6.44 17.85
N GLU A 60 5.77 5.21 18.36
CA GLU A 60 6.88 4.68 19.16
C GLU A 60 8.19 4.64 18.36
N MET A 61 8.12 4.20 17.09
CA MET A 61 9.27 4.21 16.19
C MET A 61 9.70 5.63 15.83
N LYS A 62 8.75 6.55 15.60
CA LYS A 62 9.04 7.96 15.29
C LYS A 62 9.79 8.62 16.45
N ARG A 63 9.33 8.36 17.68
CA ARG A 63 9.91 8.90 18.90
C ARG A 63 11.20 8.20 19.30
N GLY A 64 11.41 6.96 18.85
CA GLY A 64 12.60 6.17 19.17
C GLY A 64 12.57 5.62 20.58
N TYR A 65 11.40 5.15 21.04
CA TYR A 65 11.28 4.51 22.35
C TYR A 65 12.11 3.24 22.43
N LYS A 66 12.51 2.86 23.66
CA LYS A 66 13.24 1.61 23.91
C LYS A 66 12.44 0.43 23.35
N GLY A 67 13.10 -0.44 22.60
CA GLY A 67 12.49 -1.56 21.88
C GLY A 67 11.96 -1.21 20.49
N HIS A 68 11.94 0.07 20.10
CA HIS A 68 11.40 0.57 18.82
C HIS A 68 12.45 1.32 18.00
N LYS A 69 13.71 1.30 18.43
CA LYS A 69 14.85 1.79 17.67
C LYS A 69 15.30 0.74 16.65
N ALA A 70 16.24 1.14 15.80
CA ALA A 70 16.74 0.27 14.75
C ALA A 70 17.40 -0.99 15.33
N TYR A 71 17.30 -2.10 14.59
CA TYR A 71 18.18 -3.24 14.77
C TYR A 71 19.64 -2.86 14.45
N GLU A 72 20.58 -3.77 14.71
CA GLU A 72 21.93 -3.61 14.18
C GLU A 72 21.84 -3.33 12.68
N THR A 73 22.49 -2.25 12.26
CA THR A 73 22.41 -1.75 10.89
C THR A 73 23.81 -1.39 10.41
N VAL A 74 24.14 -1.76 9.18
CA VAL A 74 25.45 -1.55 8.58
C VAL A 74 25.28 -0.74 7.30
N HIS A 75 25.87 0.45 7.26
CA HIS A 75 26.10 1.15 6.03
C HIS A 75 27.30 0.51 5.32
N ASN A 76 27.04 -0.38 4.38
CA ASN A 76 28.05 -1.06 3.57
C ASN A 76 28.36 -0.32 2.26
N ASP A 77 29.46 -0.68 1.61
CA ASP A 77 29.72 -0.32 0.21
C ASP A 77 28.78 -1.06 -0.74
N TYR A 78 28.30 -0.37 -1.78
CA TYR A 78 27.40 -0.97 -2.77
C TYR A 78 28.04 -2.19 -3.43
N GLY A 79 27.29 -3.29 -3.46
CA GLY A 79 27.72 -4.57 -4.02
C GLY A 79 28.61 -5.40 -3.09
N THR A 80 28.95 -4.92 -1.89
CA THR A 80 29.82 -5.65 -0.94
C THR A 80 29.27 -5.62 0.48
N ARG A 81 29.79 -6.49 1.36
CA ARG A 81 29.48 -6.47 2.81
C ARG A 81 30.45 -5.60 3.62
N THR A 82 31.38 -4.90 2.96
CA THR A 82 32.36 -4.04 3.63
C THR A 82 31.64 -2.85 4.29
N ALA A 83 31.75 -2.75 5.62
CA ALA A 83 31.12 -1.69 6.38
C ALA A 83 31.89 -0.36 6.22
N LYS A 84 31.19 0.70 5.80
CA LYS A 84 31.64 2.10 5.96
C LYS A 84 31.34 2.62 7.36
N HIS A 85 30.19 2.23 7.90
CA HIS A 85 29.71 2.65 9.22
C HIS A 85 28.73 1.61 9.77
N THR A 86 28.69 1.47 11.08
CA THR A 86 27.80 0.53 11.78
C THR A 86 27.03 1.28 12.86
N TYR A 87 25.71 1.11 12.84
CA TYR A 87 24.80 1.56 13.87
C TYR A 87 24.52 0.38 14.81
N PRO A 88 24.95 0.46 16.08
CA PRO A 88 24.64 -0.58 17.04
C PRO A 88 23.12 -0.70 17.27
N LYS A 89 22.69 -1.89 17.66
CA LYS A 89 21.27 -2.15 17.96
C LYS A 89 20.77 -1.22 19.05
N GLU A 90 19.55 -0.69 18.89
CA GLU A 90 18.87 0.16 19.87
C GLU A 90 19.54 1.53 20.18
N THR A 91 20.45 2.01 19.33
CA THR A 91 21.06 3.34 19.55
C THR A 91 20.29 4.45 18.82
N GLU A 92 20.00 4.24 17.54
CA GLU A 92 19.43 5.25 16.64
C GLU A 92 18.01 4.96 16.20
N LYS A 93 17.29 6.03 15.82
CA LYS A 93 15.94 5.88 15.25
C LYS A 93 16.03 5.43 13.80
N VAL A 94 15.09 4.58 13.40
CA VAL A 94 15.02 4.08 12.03
C VAL A 94 14.88 5.22 11.01
N ALA A 95 13.99 6.18 11.29
CA ALA A 95 13.76 7.33 10.42
C ALA A 95 15.02 8.22 10.27
N ASP A 96 15.83 8.34 11.33
CA ASP A 96 17.06 9.14 11.32
C ASP A 96 18.13 8.48 10.46
N ILE A 97 18.31 7.15 10.59
CA ILE A 97 19.22 6.37 9.72
C ILE A 97 18.80 6.47 8.25
N ILE A 98 17.51 6.31 7.95
CA ILE A 98 17.00 6.42 6.57
C ILE A 98 17.23 7.85 6.04
N THR A 99 16.96 8.87 6.85
CA THR A 99 17.15 10.28 6.47
C THR A 99 18.60 10.59 6.19
N GLU A 100 19.50 10.14 7.04
CA GLU A 100 20.95 10.26 6.85
C GLU A 100 21.41 9.55 5.58
N PHE A 101 20.93 8.33 5.35
CA PHE A 101 21.24 7.56 4.14
C PHE A 101 20.79 8.30 2.88
N VAL A 102 19.53 8.75 2.82
CA VAL A 102 18.97 9.48 1.68
C VAL A 102 19.78 10.76 1.40
N LYS A 103 20.15 11.50 2.46
CA LYS A 103 20.99 12.71 2.32
C LYS A 103 22.35 12.42 1.71
N ARG A 104 22.99 11.33 2.13
CA ARG A 104 24.36 11.00 1.70
C ARG A 104 24.40 10.35 0.32
N GLU A 105 23.51 9.39 0.10
CA GLU A 105 23.58 8.51 -1.06
C GLU A 105 22.63 8.95 -2.17
N LEU A 106 21.50 9.60 -1.89
CA LEU A 106 20.54 10.01 -2.93
C LEU A 106 20.63 11.50 -3.27
N ALA A 107 20.77 12.37 -2.27
CA ALA A 107 20.53 13.81 -2.40
C ALA A 107 21.69 14.60 -3.08
N GLY A 108 22.15 14.19 -4.26
CA GLY A 108 23.11 14.93 -5.09
C GLY A 108 22.59 16.32 -5.52
N GLU A 109 22.61 16.65 -6.82
CA GLU A 109 22.03 17.94 -7.28
C GLU A 109 20.50 18.01 -7.11
N HIS A 110 19.84 16.88 -6.86
CA HIS A 110 18.40 16.76 -6.67
C HIS A 110 18.09 16.42 -5.22
N LYS A 111 17.32 17.29 -4.55
CA LYS A 111 16.91 17.09 -3.17
C LYS A 111 15.72 16.12 -3.12
N THR A 112 15.97 14.88 -2.68
CA THR A 112 14.90 13.90 -2.39
C THR A 112 14.20 14.29 -1.09
N ALA A 113 12.94 14.70 -1.16
CA ALA A 113 12.17 15.05 0.03
C ALA A 113 11.78 13.81 0.83
N ILE A 114 11.74 13.93 2.16
CA ILE A 114 11.33 12.83 3.05
C ILE A 114 10.14 13.27 3.89
N PHE A 115 9.10 12.44 3.92
CA PHE A 115 7.89 12.61 4.71
C PHE A 115 7.75 11.45 5.69
N VAL A 116 7.33 11.73 6.93
CA VAL A 116 7.15 10.70 7.97
C VAL A 116 5.73 10.71 8.50
N ARG A 117 4.92 9.78 7.99
CA ARG A 117 3.52 9.57 8.35
C ARG A 117 3.41 8.63 9.55
N ARG A 118 2.74 9.11 10.59
CA ARG A 118 2.39 8.31 11.77
C ARG A 118 1.18 7.44 11.47
N VAL A 119 1.25 6.17 11.88
CA VAL A 119 0.16 5.19 11.78
C VAL A 119 0.11 4.34 13.04
N ASN A 120 -1.08 3.91 13.44
CA ASN A 120 -1.27 2.84 14.39
C ASN A 120 -1.12 1.51 13.65
N VAL A 121 0.05 0.88 13.74
CA VAL A 121 0.41 -0.34 12.99
C VAL A 121 -0.40 -1.59 13.38
N ASN A 122 -1.19 -1.51 14.45
CA ASN A 122 -2.09 -2.56 14.91
C ASN A 122 -3.55 -2.31 14.53
N ASP A 123 -3.83 -1.17 13.89
CA ASP A 123 -5.17 -0.78 13.43
C ASP A 123 -5.16 -0.66 11.91
N PHE A 124 -5.88 -1.56 11.26
CA PHE A 124 -6.00 -1.60 9.82
C PHE A 124 -6.67 -0.34 9.25
N ASN A 125 -7.70 0.18 9.90
CA ASN A 125 -8.46 1.33 9.42
C ASN A 125 -7.62 2.61 9.51
N ASP A 126 -6.84 2.77 10.57
CA ASP A 126 -5.89 3.90 10.66
C ASP A 126 -4.80 3.79 9.58
N CYS A 127 -4.22 2.61 9.38
CA CYS A 127 -3.26 2.35 8.32
C CYS A 127 -3.84 2.68 6.94
N PHE A 128 -5.03 2.17 6.63
CA PHE A 128 -5.74 2.40 5.38
C PHE A 128 -5.99 3.88 5.17
N ARG A 129 -6.57 4.58 6.15
CA ARG A 129 -6.90 6.00 6.07
C ARG A 129 -5.65 6.84 5.79
N VAL A 130 -4.57 6.64 6.55
CA VAL A 130 -3.34 7.42 6.40
C VAL A 130 -2.68 7.17 5.04
N ILE A 131 -2.65 5.93 4.57
CA ILE A 131 -2.11 5.58 3.26
C ILE A 131 -2.98 6.17 2.14
N ALA A 132 -4.29 6.01 2.21
CA ALA A 132 -5.24 6.55 1.24
C ALA A 132 -5.12 8.07 1.10
N GLU A 133 -5.12 8.80 2.22
CA GLU A 133 -4.91 10.25 2.24
C GLU A 133 -3.58 10.64 1.56
N THR A 134 -2.51 9.88 1.83
CA THR A 134 -1.17 10.14 1.28
C THR A 134 -1.15 9.88 -0.22
N VAL A 135 -1.73 8.77 -0.67
CA VAL A 135 -1.80 8.40 -2.09
C VAL A 135 -2.64 9.41 -2.86
N LEU A 136 -3.76 9.88 -2.33
CA LEU A 136 -4.59 10.91 -2.96
C LEU A 136 -3.88 12.27 -3.01
N ALA A 137 -3.15 12.65 -1.96
CA ALA A 137 -2.37 13.89 -1.94
C ALA A 137 -1.29 13.92 -3.03
N LEU A 138 -0.66 12.77 -3.31
CA LEU A 138 0.51 12.65 -4.18
C LEU A 138 0.21 12.15 -5.60
N GLY A 139 -0.89 11.41 -5.80
CA GLY A 139 -1.12 10.60 -6.99
C GLY A 139 -2.08 11.17 -8.03
N ARG A 140 -2.79 12.28 -7.75
CA ARG A 140 -3.81 12.78 -8.69
C ARG A 140 -3.20 13.41 -9.96
N PRO A 141 -3.92 13.31 -11.10
CA PRO A 141 -3.37 13.53 -12.46
C PRO A 141 -3.01 14.98 -12.79
N ASP A 142 -3.47 15.92 -11.97
CA ASP A 142 -3.28 17.36 -12.19
C ASP A 142 -1.79 17.73 -12.20
N ASP A 143 -0.94 16.91 -11.55
CA ASP A 143 0.52 16.97 -11.62
C ASP A 143 1.06 15.82 -12.50
N LEU A 144 1.05 16.04 -13.83
CA LEU A 144 1.71 15.16 -14.80
C LEU A 144 3.23 15.12 -14.55
N GLY A 145 3.72 14.18 -13.72
CA GLY A 145 5.17 14.07 -13.53
C GLY A 145 5.68 13.00 -12.59
N LYS A 146 4.87 12.47 -11.66
CA LYS A 146 5.34 11.53 -10.64
C LYS A 146 4.62 10.20 -10.69
N THR A 147 5.34 9.12 -10.42
CA THR A 147 4.77 7.77 -10.31
C THR A 147 4.93 7.26 -8.89
N LEU A 148 3.83 6.81 -8.28
CA LEU A 148 3.85 6.21 -6.95
C LEU A 148 4.31 4.75 -7.03
N TRP A 149 5.30 4.41 -6.20
CA TRP A 149 5.87 3.07 -6.07
C TRP A 149 5.77 2.63 -4.63
N ALA A 150 5.23 1.44 -4.40
CA ALA A 150 5.04 0.88 -3.07
C ALA A 150 6.03 -0.26 -2.81
N ASN A 151 6.81 -0.09 -1.75
CA ASN A 151 7.75 -1.07 -1.23
C ASN A 151 7.10 -1.88 -0.11
N LEU A 152 6.91 -3.18 -0.31
CA LEU A 152 6.25 -4.08 0.65
C LEU A 152 7.26 -4.82 1.56
N THR A 153 8.56 -4.48 1.47
CA THR A 153 9.65 -5.20 2.15
C THR A 153 9.61 -5.02 3.68
N GLY A 154 9.27 -3.83 4.15
CA GLY A 154 9.27 -3.47 5.56
C GLY A 154 7.87 -3.38 6.16
N GLY A 155 7.80 -2.97 7.43
CA GLY A 155 6.52 -2.72 8.14
C GLY A 155 5.85 -3.98 8.68
N THR A 156 4.63 -3.81 9.20
CA THR A 156 3.78 -4.92 9.67
C THR A 156 2.91 -5.45 8.53
N ASN A 157 2.41 -6.67 8.68
CA ASN A 157 1.48 -7.25 7.70
C ASN A 157 0.20 -6.42 7.56
N ILE A 158 -0.30 -5.83 8.65
CA ILE A 158 -1.49 -4.96 8.64
C ILE A 158 -1.23 -3.72 7.77
N LEU A 159 -0.08 -3.07 7.95
CA LEU A 159 0.28 -1.88 7.19
C LEU A 159 0.50 -2.19 5.70
N ASN A 160 1.15 -3.32 5.38
CA ASN A 160 1.31 -3.78 4.01
C ASN A 160 -0.02 -4.19 3.35
N ALA A 161 -0.94 -4.81 4.10
CA ALA A 161 -2.27 -5.16 3.62
C ALA A 161 -3.09 -3.89 3.27
N ALA A 162 -3.06 -2.88 4.14
CA ALA A 162 -3.68 -1.59 3.86
C ALA A 162 -3.07 -0.90 2.62
N LEU A 163 -1.74 -0.95 2.45
CA LEU A 163 -1.07 -0.40 1.27
C LEU A 163 -1.48 -1.12 -0.03
N LEU A 164 -1.60 -2.44 0.00
CA LEU A 164 -2.07 -3.24 -1.13
C LEU A 164 -3.53 -2.91 -1.48
N GLU A 165 -4.42 -2.83 -0.49
CA GLU A 165 -5.82 -2.48 -0.73
C GLU A 165 -5.95 -1.08 -1.34
N VAL A 166 -5.24 -0.07 -0.81
CA VAL A 166 -5.21 1.27 -1.40
C VAL A 166 -4.64 1.24 -2.82
N ALA A 167 -3.60 0.45 -3.09
CA ALA A 167 -3.05 0.31 -4.44
C ALA A 167 -4.10 -0.21 -5.43
N PHE A 168 -4.83 -1.26 -5.04
CA PHE A 168 -5.86 -1.88 -5.89
C PHE A 168 -7.10 -1.02 -6.06
N LEU A 169 -7.57 -0.35 -5.00
CA LEU A 169 -8.73 0.54 -5.07
C LEU A 169 -8.42 1.82 -5.86
N SER A 170 -7.30 2.48 -5.58
CA SER A 170 -6.96 3.76 -6.22
C SER A 170 -6.51 3.61 -7.67
N GLY A 171 -5.78 2.55 -8.00
CA GLY A 171 -5.09 2.43 -9.30
C GLY A 171 -4.02 3.50 -9.53
N LEU A 172 -3.67 4.29 -8.51
CA LEU A 172 -2.68 5.38 -8.56
C LEU A 172 -1.24 4.88 -8.27
N ILE A 173 -1.12 3.75 -7.57
CA ILE A 173 0.16 3.09 -7.34
C ILE A 173 0.51 2.25 -8.56
N SER A 174 1.56 2.65 -9.25
CA SER A 174 1.94 2.06 -10.55
C SER A 174 2.83 0.82 -10.43
N HIS A 175 3.59 0.72 -9.33
CA HIS A 175 4.54 -0.36 -9.10
C HIS A 175 4.46 -0.81 -7.65
N LEU A 176 4.31 -2.11 -7.45
CA LEU A 176 4.38 -2.79 -6.16
C LEU A 176 5.56 -3.75 -6.22
N TYR A 177 6.39 -3.79 -5.20
CA TYR A 177 7.51 -4.73 -5.15
C TYR A 177 7.91 -5.09 -3.73
N TYR A 178 8.69 -6.16 -3.64
CA TYR A 178 9.27 -6.69 -2.41
C TYR A 178 10.73 -7.07 -2.68
N LEU A 179 11.62 -6.82 -1.72
CA LEU A 179 12.99 -7.32 -1.74
C LEU A 179 13.14 -8.53 -0.82
N PHE A 180 13.53 -9.66 -1.41
CA PHE A 180 13.88 -10.85 -0.64
C PHE A 180 15.33 -10.77 -0.18
N THR A 181 15.54 -10.71 1.13
CA THR A 181 16.86 -10.77 1.76
C THR A 181 16.83 -11.74 2.92
N ASP A 182 17.89 -12.53 3.06
CA ASP A 182 18.06 -13.42 4.21
C ASP A 182 18.10 -12.62 5.51
N ARG A 183 17.68 -13.25 6.61
CA ARG A 183 17.55 -12.59 7.92
C ARG A 183 18.86 -11.96 8.40
N GLU A 184 19.98 -12.61 8.13
CA GLU A 184 21.33 -12.13 8.53
C GLU A 184 21.76 -10.88 7.75
N ASP A 185 21.16 -10.67 6.58
CA ASP A 185 21.51 -9.63 5.64
C ASP A 185 20.56 -8.42 5.70
N GLN A 186 19.47 -8.51 6.45
CA GLN A 186 18.52 -7.40 6.66
C GLN A 186 19.13 -6.19 7.36
N LYS A 187 20.36 -6.30 7.87
CA LYS A 187 21.08 -5.19 8.51
C LYS A 187 21.73 -4.24 7.53
N TYR A 188 21.95 -4.63 6.28
CA TYR A 188 22.67 -3.81 5.31
C TYR A 188 21.78 -2.72 4.71
N LEU A 189 22.32 -1.49 4.61
CA LEU A 189 21.62 -0.36 3.99
C LEU A 189 21.72 -0.35 2.47
N GLN A 190 22.70 -1.05 1.90
CA GLN A 190 22.89 -1.13 0.45
C GLN A 190 22.87 -2.57 -0.03
N PRO A 191 22.43 -2.81 -1.29
CA PRO A 191 22.61 -4.10 -1.96
C PRO A 191 24.05 -4.61 -1.84
N PHE A 192 24.22 -5.91 -1.65
CA PHE A 192 25.52 -6.58 -1.61
C PHE A 192 25.49 -7.86 -2.47
N GLY A 193 26.64 -8.52 -2.64
CA GLY A 193 26.75 -9.80 -3.33
C GLY A 193 27.09 -9.69 -4.82
N SER A 194 26.73 -8.57 -5.48
CA SER A 194 27.19 -8.25 -6.82
C SER A 194 27.09 -6.76 -7.11
N LYS A 195 28.04 -6.24 -7.92
CA LYS A 195 27.90 -4.93 -8.57
C LYS A 195 27.09 -5.01 -9.88
N ASP A 196 26.84 -6.22 -10.39
CA ASP A 196 25.94 -6.43 -11.52
C ASP A 196 24.49 -6.25 -11.07
N TYR A 197 23.86 -5.19 -11.55
CA TYR A 197 22.47 -4.85 -11.24
C TYR A 197 21.48 -5.94 -11.65
N ARG A 198 21.79 -6.75 -12.68
CA ARG A 198 20.89 -7.81 -13.17
C ARG A 198 20.74 -8.90 -12.14
N ARG A 199 21.84 -9.26 -11.48
CA ARG A 199 21.83 -10.29 -10.45
C ARG A 199 20.99 -9.87 -9.24
N PHE A 200 21.06 -8.60 -8.84
CA PHE A 200 20.19 -8.11 -7.76
C PHE A 200 18.70 -8.18 -8.14
N LEU A 201 18.33 -7.89 -9.40
CA LEU A 201 16.95 -8.07 -9.86
C LEU A 201 16.52 -9.53 -9.81
N ASP A 202 17.33 -10.40 -10.42
CA ASP A 202 17.01 -11.80 -10.57
C ASP A 202 16.97 -12.50 -9.19
N ASP A 203 17.85 -12.14 -8.25
CA ASP A 203 17.94 -12.81 -6.94
C ASP A 203 17.02 -12.20 -5.87
N HIS A 204 16.85 -10.87 -5.84
CA HIS A 204 16.22 -10.18 -4.69
C HIS A 204 14.96 -9.39 -5.03
N TRP A 205 14.88 -8.76 -6.21
CA TRP A 205 13.75 -7.90 -6.55
C TRP A 205 12.56 -8.71 -7.07
N ARG A 206 11.39 -8.59 -6.41
CA ARG A 206 10.15 -9.21 -6.86
C ARG A 206 9.08 -8.15 -7.07
N THR A 207 8.71 -7.94 -8.31
CA THR A 207 7.56 -7.10 -8.66
C THR A 207 6.29 -7.88 -8.34
N VAL A 208 5.39 -7.24 -7.59
CA VAL A 208 4.03 -7.74 -7.37
C VAL A 208 3.17 -7.16 -8.49
N PRO A 209 2.49 -7.99 -9.31
CA PRO A 209 1.63 -7.49 -10.36
C PRO A 209 0.52 -6.59 -9.79
N ALA A 210 0.55 -5.31 -10.17
CA ALA A 210 -0.54 -4.39 -9.86
C ALA A 210 -1.69 -4.64 -10.85
N VAL A 211 -2.66 -5.46 -10.45
CA VAL A 211 -3.90 -5.61 -11.21
C VAL A 211 -4.81 -4.45 -10.86
N LYS A 212 -5.08 -3.58 -11.84
CA LYS A 212 -6.07 -2.52 -11.66
C LYS A 212 -7.45 -3.18 -11.58
N THR A 213 -7.97 -3.33 -10.38
CA THR A 213 -9.31 -3.84 -10.13
C THR A 213 -10.31 -2.69 -10.08
N SER A 214 -11.58 -3.01 -10.30
CA SER A 214 -12.72 -2.19 -9.92
C SER A 214 -13.33 -2.77 -8.65
N PHE A 215 -14.00 -1.94 -7.87
CA PHE A 215 -14.83 -2.43 -6.78
C PHE A 215 -16.01 -3.21 -7.38
N ASP A 216 -16.43 -4.29 -6.73
CA ASP A 216 -17.51 -5.15 -7.22
C ASP A 216 -18.87 -4.49 -6.94
N GLU A 217 -19.49 -3.91 -7.97
CA GLU A 217 -20.78 -3.21 -7.86
C GLU A 217 -21.89 -4.11 -7.34
N ARG A 218 -21.89 -5.41 -7.66
CA ARG A 218 -22.92 -6.34 -7.16
C ARG A 218 -22.79 -6.55 -5.66
N TYR A 219 -21.55 -6.68 -5.18
CA TYR A 219 -21.28 -6.77 -3.74
C TYR A 219 -21.70 -5.48 -3.03
N HIS A 220 -21.42 -4.32 -3.63
CA HIS A 220 -21.86 -3.01 -3.13
C HIS A 220 -23.38 -2.93 -3.00
N TYR A 221 -24.12 -3.18 -4.07
CA TYR A 221 -25.59 -3.10 -4.07
C TYR A 221 -26.23 -4.07 -3.07
N LEU A 222 -25.69 -5.28 -2.98
CA LEU A 222 -26.15 -6.29 -2.03
C LEU A 222 -25.98 -5.83 -0.58
N LEU A 223 -24.80 -5.32 -0.21
CA LEU A 223 -24.53 -4.83 1.14
C LEU A 223 -25.41 -3.64 1.51
N LEU A 224 -25.55 -2.65 0.62
CA LEU A 224 -26.41 -1.49 0.88
C LEU A 224 -27.87 -1.91 1.06
N TYR A 225 -28.37 -2.77 0.17
CA TYR A 225 -29.73 -3.26 0.28
C TYR A 225 -29.96 -3.97 1.62
N LEU A 226 -29.06 -4.87 2.02
CA LEU A 226 -29.16 -5.59 3.29
C LEU A 226 -29.05 -4.68 4.52
N ALA A 227 -28.23 -3.64 4.48
CA ALA A 227 -28.13 -2.65 5.56
C ALA A 227 -29.43 -1.84 5.75
N ASP A 228 -30.20 -1.63 4.68
CA ASP A 228 -31.50 -0.96 4.74
C ASP A 228 -32.65 -1.89 5.14
N GLN A 229 -32.43 -3.22 5.20
CA GLN A 229 -33.46 -4.18 5.61
C GLN A 229 -33.38 -4.48 7.12
N PRO A 230 -34.45 -4.22 7.88
CA PRO A 230 -34.50 -4.64 9.28
C PRO A 230 -34.72 -6.15 9.40
N GLY A 231 -33.74 -6.85 9.98
CA GLY A 231 -33.84 -8.26 10.35
C GLY A 231 -33.68 -9.22 9.18
N TRP A 232 -34.35 -10.37 9.28
CA TRP A 232 -34.16 -11.48 8.35
C TRP A 232 -34.97 -11.33 7.06
N ILE A 233 -34.33 -11.62 5.92
CA ILE A 233 -34.94 -11.62 4.59
C ILE A 233 -34.78 -12.98 3.89
N ASP A 234 -35.83 -13.42 3.19
CA ASP A 234 -35.78 -14.59 2.32
C ASP A 234 -34.87 -14.34 1.10
N THR A 235 -33.95 -15.27 0.82
CA THR A 235 -32.96 -15.10 -0.26
C THR A 235 -33.59 -15.03 -1.66
N GLY A 236 -34.73 -15.68 -1.89
CA GLY A 236 -35.47 -15.57 -3.15
C GLY A 236 -36.09 -14.19 -3.35
N THR A 237 -36.62 -13.62 -2.26
CA THR A 237 -37.15 -12.26 -2.21
C THR A 237 -36.04 -11.24 -2.43
N LEU A 238 -34.93 -11.34 -1.69
CA LEU A 238 -33.75 -10.49 -1.86
C LEU A 238 -33.26 -10.43 -3.31
N LEU A 239 -33.09 -11.59 -3.97
CA LEU A 239 -32.64 -11.63 -5.36
C LEU A 239 -33.62 -10.91 -6.30
N ARG A 240 -34.93 -11.09 -6.09
CA ARG A 240 -35.95 -10.45 -6.91
C ARG A 240 -35.91 -8.92 -6.77
N GLU A 241 -35.72 -8.42 -5.57
CA GLU A 241 -35.60 -6.98 -5.32
C GLU A 241 -34.33 -6.41 -5.95
N LEU A 242 -33.19 -7.10 -5.83
CA LEU A 242 -31.95 -6.71 -6.51
C LEU A 242 -32.07 -6.75 -8.05
N GLN A 243 -32.83 -7.70 -8.60
CA GLN A 243 -33.14 -7.75 -10.03
C GLN A 243 -33.99 -6.57 -10.49
N ASN A 244 -34.91 -6.09 -9.66
CA ASN A 244 -35.75 -4.94 -9.95
C ASN A 244 -34.96 -3.62 -9.85
N LEU A 245 -34.17 -3.45 -8.79
CA LEU A 245 -33.42 -2.23 -8.51
C LEU A 245 -32.17 -2.08 -9.39
N HIS A 246 -31.49 -3.19 -9.69
CA HIS A 246 -30.23 -3.20 -10.43
C HIS A 246 -30.25 -4.26 -11.56
N PRO A 247 -31.15 -4.13 -12.55
CA PRO A 247 -31.36 -5.14 -13.60
C PRO A 247 -30.09 -5.42 -14.43
N GLN A 248 -29.24 -4.42 -14.65
CA GLN A 248 -27.95 -4.57 -15.33
C GLN A 248 -26.99 -5.52 -14.61
N ALA A 249 -27.12 -5.62 -13.28
CA ALA A 249 -26.24 -6.42 -12.45
C ALA A 249 -26.81 -7.81 -12.19
N PHE A 250 -28.12 -7.97 -11.98
CA PHE A 250 -28.71 -9.21 -11.44
C PHE A 250 -29.73 -9.91 -12.35
N SER A 251 -30.20 -9.31 -13.45
CA SER A 251 -31.34 -9.85 -14.25
C SER A 251 -31.19 -11.30 -14.72
N THR A 252 -29.98 -11.73 -15.06
CA THR A 252 -29.70 -13.10 -15.51
C THR A 252 -29.30 -14.06 -14.38
N MET A 253 -29.27 -13.59 -13.14
CA MET A 253 -28.76 -14.36 -12.01
C MET A 253 -29.84 -15.33 -11.49
N GLN A 254 -29.49 -16.60 -11.37
CA GLN A 254 -30.35 -17.63 -10.81
C GLN A 254 -30.15 -17.73 -9.30
N LEU A 255 -31.21 -18.09 -8.56
CA LEU A 255 -31.19 -18.17 -7.10
C LEU A 255 -30.08 -19.07 -6.55
N GLU A 256 -29.92 -20.26 -7.12
CA GLU A 256 -28.88 -21.20 -6.70
C GLU A 256 -27.47 -20.62 -6.86
N LEU A 257 -27.22 -19.92 -7.97
CA LEU A 257 -25.95 -19.27 -8.24
C LEU A 257 -25.71 -18.09 -7.28
N PHE A 258 -26.74 -17.27 -7.04
CA PHE A 258 -26.70 -16.16 -6.10
C PHE A 258 -26.32 -16.64 -4.69
N GLN A 259 -27.00 -17.66 -4.19
CA GLN A 259 -26.71 -18.24 -2.88
C GLN A 259 -25.28 -18.80 -2.82
N LYS A 260 -24.88 -19.62 -3.81
CA LYS A 260 -23.58 -20.32 -3.78
C LYS A 260 -22.38 -19.41 -4.04
N GLN A 261 -22.50 -18.45 -4.95
CA GLN A 261 -21.36 -17.64 -5.39
C GLN A 261 -21.26 -16.27 -4.73
N TRP A 262 -22.35 -15.76 -4.16
CA TRP A 262 -22.40 -14.45 -3.50
C TRP A 262 -22.61 -14.62 -2.01
N LEU A 263 -23.81 -15.04 -1.59
CA LEU A 263 -24.19 -15.04 -0.17
C LEU A 263 -23.26 -15.91 0.68
N ARG A 264 -22.95 -17.13 0.24
CA ARG A 264 -22.03 -18.02 0.98
C ARG A 264 -20.59 -17.51 1.10
N LYS A 265 -20.19 -16.53 0.28
CA LYS A 265 -18.85 -15.92 0.36
C LYS A 265 -18.81 -14.72 1.31
N MET A 266 -19.97 -14.20 1.71
CA MET A 266 -20.12 -13.11 2.68
C MET A 266 -20.12 -13.66 4.11
N GLY A 267 -19.15 -14.52 4.42
CA GLY A 267 -19.19 -15.36 5.63
C GLY A 267 -19.10 -14.60 6.94
N SER A 268 -18.67 -13.34 6.93
CA SER A 268 -18.62 -12.47 8.11
C SER A 268 -19.69 -11.38 8.09
N GLU A 269 -20.18 -11.02 6.91
CA GLU A 269 -21.02 -9.86 6.66
C GLU A 269 -22.51 -10.18 6.78
N ILE A 270 -22.88 -11.46 6.63
CA ILE A 270 -24.25 -11.93 6.78
C ILE A 270 -24.32 -13.17 7.67
N ASP A 271 -25.44 -13.30 8.37
CA ASP A 271 -25.82 -14.52 9.07
C ASP A 271 -26.89 -15.29 8.29
N TRP A 272 -26.94 -16.60 8.51
CA TRP A 272 -28.00 -17.48 8.00
C TRP A 272 -28.92 -17.89 9.15
N GLU A 273 -30.23 -17.80 8.93
CA GLU A 273 -31.18 -18.25 9.95
C GLU A 273 -31.17 -19.77 9.96
N LEU A 274 -31.10 -20.32 11.18
CA LEU A 274 -31.15 -21.75 11.41
C LEU A 274 -32.49 -22.10 12.06
N ASP A 275 -33.07 -23.22 11.64
CA ASP A 275 -34.21 -23.83 12.33
C ASP A 275 -33.78 -24.50 13.65
N ASP A 276 -34.74 -25.01 14.42
CA ASP A 276 -34.49 -25.70 15.70
C ASP A 276 -33.59 -26.95 15.56
N SER A 277 -33.44 -27.48 14.34
CA SER A 277 -32.58 -28.62 14.03
C SER A 277 -31.19 -28.19 13.51
N GLY A 278 -30.93 -26.88 13.44
CA GLY A 278 -29.67 -26.32 12.93
C GLY A 278 -29.57 -26.26 11.40
N ASN A 279 -30.66 -26.46 10.65
CA ASN A 279 -30.65 -26.35 9.20
C ASN A 279 -30.92 -24.92 8.75
N ILE A 280 -30.27 -24.51 7.66
CA ILE A 280 -30.48 -23.19 7.06
C ILE A 280 -31.90 -23.06 6.51
N THR A 281 -32.66 -22.06 6.97
CA THR A 281 -34.06 -21.82 6.54
C THR A 281 -34.17 -21.15 5.18
N GLY A 282 -33.06 -20.62 4.65
CA GLY A 282 -33.03 -19.83 3.42
C GLY A 282 -33.22 -18.33 3.63
N ARG A 283 -33.24 -17.88 4.89
CA ARG A 283 -33.23 -16.46 5.28
C ARG A 283 -31.85 -16.01 5.73
N ILE A 284 -31.54 -14.74 5.49
CA ILE A 284 -30.29 -14.10 5.89
C ILE A 284 -30.55 -12.73 6.53
N GLN A 285 -29.59 -12.22 7.29
CA GLN A 285 -29.56 -10.85 7.78
C GLN A 285 -28.13 -10.32 7.75
N ILE A 286 -27.96 -9.00 7.71
CA ILE A 286 -26.65 -8.37 7.82
C ILE A 286 -26.14 -8.45 9.26
N THR A 287 -24.83 -8.67 9.43
CA THR A 287 -24.16 -8.67 10.75
C THR A 287 -23.61 -7.28 11.09
N GLU A 288 -23.12 -7.12 12.32
CA GLU A 288 -22.36 -5.92 12.71
C GLU A 288 -21.15 -5.68 11.78
N ALA A 289 -20.40 -6.73 11.44
CA ALA A 289 -19.28 -6.62 10.51
C ALA A 289 -19.72 -6.21 9.10
N GLY A 290 -20.91 -6.64 8.66
CA GLY A 290 -21.51 -6.18 7.41
C GLY A 290 -21.83 -4.69 7.44
N TYR A 291 -22.40 -4.19 8.54
CA TYR A 291 -22.63 -2.76 8.74
C TYR A 291 -21.33 -1.96 8.78
N ASP A 292 -20.27 -2.47 9.42
CA ASP A 292 -18.96 -1.82 9.45
C ASP A 292 -18.36 -1.67 8.04
N ILE A 293 -18.51 -2.69 7.19
CA ILE A 293 -18.09 -2.63 5.79
C ILE A 293 -18.92 -1.59 5.04
N VAL A 294 -20.25 -1.56 5.23
CA VAL A 294 -21.12 -0.55 4.61
C VAL A 294 -20.72 0.86 5.01
N ALA A 295 -20.49 1.09 6.30
CA ALA A 295 -20.02 2.39 6.80
C ALA A 295 -18.71 2.79 6.10
N ARG A 296 -17.76 1.85 6.00
CA ARG A 296 -16.45 2.07 5.38
C ARG A 296 -16.53 2.38 3.87
N ILE A 297 -17.32 1.63 3.10
CA ILE A 297 -17.41 1.83 1.64
C ILE A 297 -18.14 3.14 1.28
N GLU A 298 -18.99 3.63 2.18
CA GLU A 298 -19.71 4.89 2.03
C GLU A 298 -18.90 6.11 2.48
N GLU A 299 -17.75 5.92 3.15
CA GLU A 299 -16.83 7.01 3.49
C GLU A 299 -16.34 7.74 2.22
N GLU A 300 -16.30 9.07 2.27
CA GLU A 300 -15.82 9.91 1.18
C GLU A 300 -14.42 9.53 0.70
N LEU A 301 -13.55 9.11 1.64
CA LEU A 301 -12.20 8.69 1.36
C LEU A 301 -12.19 7.42 0.51
N PHE A 302 -12.96 6.40 0.90
CA PHE A 302 -13.05 5.14 0.16
C PHE A 302 -13.62 5.38 -1.24
N ARG A 303 -14.74 6.11 -1.33
CA ARG A 303 -15.38 6.47 -2.60
C ARG A 303 -14.44 7.23 -3.53
N THR A 304 -13.66 8.17 -3.00
CA THR A 304 -12.66 8.91 -3.80
C THR A 304 -11.58 8.00 -4.39
N LEU A 305 -11.20 6.91 -3.72
CA LEU A 305 -10.23 5.96 -4.27
C LEU A 305 -10.83 5.17 -5.45
N VAL A 306 -12.09 4.75 -5.33
CA VAL A 306 -12.75 3.85 -6.30
C VAL A 306 -13.26 4.60 -7.53
N GLN A 307 -13.79 5.81 -7.36
CA GLN A 307 -14.38 6.64 -8.42
C GLN A 307 -13.32 7.36 -9.25
N ARG A 308 -12.57 6.57 -10.03
CA ARG A 308 -11.48 7.07 -10.88
C ARG A 308 -12.03 7.90 -12.04
N GLY A 309 -11.73 9.19 -12.04
CA GLY A 309 -12.11 10.12 -13.11
C GLY A 309 -13.10 11.19 -12.68
N ASP A 310 -13.76 10.99 -11.53
CA ASP A 310 -14.68 11.96 -10.97
C ASP A 310 -13.95 13.01 -10.11
N ALA A 311 -14.67 14.10 -9.82
CA ALA A 311 -14.21 15.09 -8.85
C ALA A 311 -14.02 14.40 -7.49
N PRO A 312 -12.89 14.64 -6.78
CA PRO A 312 -12.68 14.05 -5.47
C PRO A 312 -13.77 14.50 -4.50
N LEU A 313 -14.26 13.59 -3.67
CA LEU A 313 -15.18 13.92 -2.58
C LEU A 313 -14.44 14.54 -1.38
N VAL A 314 -13.12 14.32 -1.30
CA VAL A 314 -12.25 14.88 -0.26
C VAL A 314 -11.43 16.07 -0.78
N ASP A 315 -11.12 17.02 0.10
CA ASP A 315 -10.26 18.17 -0.21
C ASP A 315 -8.79 17.75 -0.36
N ILE A 316 -8.35 17.58 -1.62
CA ILE A 316 -6.98 17.18 -1.97
C ILE A 316 -5.94 18.23 -1.52
N GLN A 317 -6.27 19.53 -1.53
CA GLN A 317 -5.33 20.57 -1.11
C GLN A 317 -5.11 20.54 0.40
N SER A 318 -6.17 20.25 1.16
CA SER A 318 -6.06 19.98 2.59
C SER A 318 -5.18 18.75 2.85
N LEU A 319 -5.36 17.66 2.10
CA LEU A 319 -4.51 16.46 2.23
C LEU A 319 -3.03 16.73 1.91
N ARG A 320 -2.75 17.50 0.85
CA ARG A 320 -1.40 17.95 0.48
C ARG A 320 -0.79 18.81 1.60
N SER A 321 -1.54 19.78 2.11
CA SER A 321 -1.11 20.65 3.20
C SER A 321 -0.82 19.87 4.48
N LYS A 322 -1.62 18.83 4.78
CA LYS A 322 -1.38 17.90 5.88
C LYS A 322 -0.09 17.11 5.69
N LEU A 323 0.15 16.59 4.49
CA LEU A 323 1.37 15.86 4.16
C LEU A 323 2.62 16.74 4.27
N GLU A 324 2.58 17.99 3.81
CA GLU A 324 3.72 18.91 3.89
C GLU A 324 4.15 19.21 5.34
N LYS A 325 3.22 19.17 6.31
CA LYS A 325 3.55 19.29 7.74
C LYS A 325 4.36 18.11 8.28
N ASP A 326 4.28 16.95 7.61
CA ASP A 326 5.04 15.74 7.96
C ASP A 326 6.40 15.65 7.24
N LYS A 327 6.78 16.69 6.49
CA LYS A 327 8.05 16.78 5.78
C LYS A 327 9.21 16.99 6.77
N VAL A 328 10.17 16.07 6.78
CA VAL A 328 11.35 16.10 7.65
C VAL A 328 12.64 16.50 6.92
N TYR A 329 12.63 16.45 5.59
CA TYR A 329 13.77 16.89 4.77
C TYR A 329 13.30 17.51 3.44
N PRO A 330 13.81 18.71 3.07
CA PRO A 330 13.43 19.45 1.86
C PRO A 330 13.79 18.79 0.56
#